data_AF-A0A2B7WY13-F1
#
_entry.id   AF-A0A2B7WY13-F1
#
_cell.length_a   1.000
_cell.length_b   1.000
_cell.length_c   1.000
_cell.angle_alpha   90.00
_cell.angle_beta   90.00
_cell.angle_gamma   90.00
#
_symmetry.space_group_name_H-M   'P 1'
#
loop_
_entity.id
_entity.type
_entity.pdbx_description
1 polymer ?
#
loop_
_entity_poly.entity_id
_entity_poly.type
_entity_poly.pdbx_seq_one_letter_code
_entity_poly.pdbx_strand_id
1 'polypeptide(L)'
;MGARNGRDIRNALQTAITFAEAESDEDPEFDRSTMAVIVDQSHFRRALDTGQKFLQYLQSIRREDERKRAAGRQDRNDYWKSEDEQV
;
A
#
# COMPACT_ATOMS: atom_id res chain seq x y z
N MET A 1 0.12 14.98 4.57
CA MET A 1 0.11 13.55 4.21
C MET A 1 0.10 12.75 5.49
N GLY A 2 -0.89 11.88 5.71
CA GLY A 2 -0.92 11.02 6.90
C GLY A 2 0.13 9.92 6.80
N ALA A 3 0.70 9.50 7.94
CA ALA A 3 1.59 8.35 8.00
C ALA A 3 0.89 7.12 7.41
N ARG A 4 1.56 6.44 6.48
CA ARG A 4 1.09 5.17 5.90
C ARG A 4 1.08 4.13 7.01
N ASN A 5 -0.04 3.42 7.16
CA ASN A 5 -0.10 2.33 8.14
C ASN A 5 0.69 1.11 7.60
N GLY A 6 0.94 0.13 8.47
CA GLY A 6 1.69 -1.08 8.07
C GLY A 6 1.05 -1.85 6.90
N ARG A 7 -0.27 -1.75 6.71
CA ARG A 7 -0.99 -2.35 5.59
C ARG A 7 -0.71 -1.62 4.28
N ASP A 8 -0.67 -0.29 4.29
CA ASP A 8 -0.35 0.52 3.11
C ASP A 8 1.09 0.27 2.63
N ILE A 9 2.01 0.09 3.58
CA ILE A 9 3.42 -0.26 3.29
C ILE A 9 3.50 -1.65 2.65
N ARG A 10 2.81 -2.65 3.22
CA ARG A 10 2.76 -4.01 2.69
C ARG A 10 2.15 -4.05 1.28
N ASN A 11 1.03 -3.36 1.09
CA ASN A 11 0.35 -3.30 -0.21
C ASN A 11 1.27 -2.66 -1.26
N ALA A 12 1.93 -1.54 -0.92
CA ALA A 12 2.85 -0.89 -1.85
C ALA A 12 4.03 -1.80 -2.23
N LEU A 13 4.59 -2.55 -1.27
CA LEU A 13 5.64 -3.53 -1.54
C LEU A 13 5.15 -4.65 -2.45
N GLN A 14 3.99 -5.25 -2.16
CA GLN A 14 3.41 -6.32 -2.97
C GLN A 14 3.16 -5.85 -4.41
N THR A 15 2.56 -4.66 -4.58
CA THR A 15 2.34 -4.08 -5.91
C THR A 15 3.64 -3.81 -6.66
N ALA A 16 4.69 -3.35 -5.97
CA ALA A 16 5.99 -3.13 -6.59
C ALA A 16 6.64 -4.44 -7.07
N ILE A 17 6.55 -5.51 -6.26
CA ILE A 17 7.01 -6.87 -6.65
C ILE A 17 6.25 -7.33 -7.89
N THR A 18 4.92 -7.21 -7.91
CA THR A 18 4.11 -7.62 -9.06
C THR A 18 4.48 -6.85 -10.34
N PHE A 19 4.84 -5.58 -10.24
CA PHE A 19 5.33 -4.85 -11.42
C PHE A 19 6.66 -5.41 -11.92
N ALA A 20 7.60 -5.71 -11.02
CA ALA A 20 8.89 -6.28 -11.40
C ALA A 20 8.75 -7.68 -12.00
N GLU A 21 7.86 -8.52 -11.44
CA GLU A 21 7.55 -9.84 -12.00
C GLU A 21 6.96 -9.73 -13.41
N ALA A 22 6.02 -8.79 -13.62
CA ALA A 22 5.41 -8.59 -14.93
C ALA A 22 6.42 -8.08 -15.97
N GLU A 23 7.28 -7.12 -15.61
CA GLU A 23 8.33 -6.62 -16.51
C GLU A 23 9.34 -7.72 -16.85
N SER A 24 9.69 -8.57 -15.87
CA SER A 24 10.61 -9.70 -16.11
C SER A 24 9.97 -10.76 -17.02
N ASP A 25 8.68 -11.01 -16.90
CA ASP A 25 7.96 -11.95 -17.79
C ASP A 25 7.81 -11.44 -19.23
N GLU A 26 7.87 -10.13 -19.43
CA GLU A 26 7.84 -9.49 -20.75
C GLU A 26 9.22 -9.49 -21.43
N ASP A 27 10.31 -9.74 -20.69
CA ASP A 27 11.67 -9.82 -21.21
C ASP A 27 11.96 -11.20 -21.81
N PRO A 28 12.18 -11.31 -23.14
CA PRO A 28 12.41 -12.60 -23.80
C PRO A 28 13.74 -13.27 -23.42
N GLU A 29 14.67 -12.53 -22.81
CA GLU A 29 15.95 -13.07 -22.32
C GLU A 29 15.87 -13.53 -20.86
N PHE A 30 14.77 -13.24 -20.16
CA PHE A 30 14.61 -13.57 -18.76
C PHE A 30 14.30 -15.06 -18.55
N ASP A 31 15.15 -15.72 -17.78
CA ASP A 31 14.96 -17.11 -17.35
C ASP A 31 14.80 -17.20 -15.83
N ARG A 32 13.58 -17.48 -15.37
CA ARG A 32 13.24 -17.64 -13.95
C ARG A 32 14.04 -18.72 -13.22
N SER A 33 14.67 -19.65 -13.93
CA SER A 33 15.49 -20.72 -13.32
C SER A 33 16.91 -20.28 -13.01
N THR A 34 17.41 -19.22 -13.68
CA THR A 34 18.79 -18.74 -13.56
C THR A 34 18.90 -17.27 -13.16
N MET A 35 17.83 -16.49 -13.31
CA MET A 35 17.78 -15.06 -13.06
C MET A 35 16.80 -14.72 -11.94
N ALA A 36 17.13 -13.68 -11.16
CA ALA A 36 16.27 -13.17 -10.09
C ALA A 36 15.47 -11.96 -10.58
N VAL A 37 14.21 -11.85 -10.15
CA VAL A 37 13.41 -10.63 -10.34
C VAL A 37 14.00 -9.51 -9.49
N ILE A 38 14.35 -8.40 -10.12
CA ILE A 38 14.95 -7.24 -9.44
C ILE A 38 13.88 -6.17 -9.22
N VAL A 39 13.58 -5.90 -7.96
CA VAL A 39 12.70 -4.79 -7.58
C VAL A 39 13.53 -3.54 -7.35
N ASP A 40 13.33 -2.54 -8.19
CA ASP A 40 14.02 -1.26 -8.13
C ASP A 40 13.13 -0.09 -7.67
N GLN A 41 13.71 1.11 -7.60
CA GLN A 41 13.00 2.33 -7.21
C GLN A 41 11.80 2.68 -8.12
N SER A 42 11.88 2.35 -9.41
CA SER A 42 10.85 2.71 -10.39
C SER A 42 9.54 1.96 -10.11
N HIS A 43 9.64 0.69 -9.72
CA HIS A 43 8.50 -0.14 -9.32
C HIS A 43 7.77 0.44 -8.10
N PHE A 44 8.53 0.88 -7.10
CA PHE A 44 7.94 1.56 -5.94
C PHE A 44 7.25 2.86 -6.35
N ARG A 45 7.88 3.71 -7.17
CA ARG A 45 7.24 4.95 -7.65
C ARG A 45 5.91 4.68 -8.35
N ARG A 46 5.85 3.69 -9.24
CA ARG A 46 4.61 3.25 -9.90
C ARG A 46 3.58 2.76 -8.89
N ALA A 47 3.99 2.00 -7.86
CA ALA A 47 3.08 1.51 -6.82
C ALA A 47 2.50 2.65 -5.97
N LEU A 48 3.30 3.66 -5.64
CA LEU A 48 2.81 4.84 -4.91
C LEU A 48 1.81 5.64 -5.75
N ASP A 49 2.09 5.85 -7.03
CA ASP A 49 1.21 6.59 -7.95
C ASP A 49 -0.13 5.85 -8.14
N THR A 50 -0.08 4.53 -8.35
CA THR A 50 -1.28 3.69 -8.46
C THR A 50 -2.11 3.75 -7.18
N GLY A 51 -1.45 3.64 -6.03
CA GLY A 51 -2.12 3.77 -4.73
C GLY A 51 -2.75 5.15 -4.52
N GLN A 52 -2.09 6.22 -4.96
CA GLN A 52 -2.61 7.59 -4.85
C GLN A 52 -3.83 7.80 -5.75
N LYS A 53 -3.79 7.32 -7.00
CA LYS A 53 -4.93 7.35 -7.93
C LYS A 53 -6.13 6.59 -7.36
N PHE A 54 -5.89 5.43 -6.75
CA PHE A 54 -6.94 4.65 -6.09
C PHE A 54 -7.56 5.40 -4.89
N LEU A 55 -6.74 6.02 -4.05
CA LEU A 55 -7.24 6.83 -2.93
C LEU A 55 -8.05 8.04 -3.41
N GLN A 56 -7.60 8.73 -4.46
CA GLN A 56 -8.34 9.84 -5.06
C GLN A 56 -9.68 9.38 -5.65
N TYR A 57 -9.70 8.22 -6.32
CA TYR A 57 -10.94 7.62 -6.80
C TYR A 57 -11.89 7.27 -5.66
N LEU A 58 -11.39 6.64 -4.59
CA LEU A 58 -12.21 6.35 -3.42
C LEU A 58 -12.79 7.61 -2.79
N GLN A 59 -12.03 8.70 -2.74
CA GLN A 59 -12.50 9.99 -2.23
C GLN A 59 -13.54 10.64 -3.15
N SER A 60 -13.38 10.53 -4.47
CA SER A 60 -14.32 11.15 -5.42
C SER A 60 -15.70 10.50 -5.43
N ILE A 61 -15.78 9.20 -5.10
CA ILE A 61 -17.06 8.47 -5.08
C ILE A 61 -17.70 8.38 -3.69
N ARG A 62 -16.98 8.73 -2.61
CA ARG A 62 -17.48 8.62 -1.23
C ARG A 62 -17.93 9.97 -0.69
N ARG A 63 -19.13 9.99 -0.10
CA ARG A 63 -19.65 11.16 0.64
C ARG A 63 -18.93 11.42 1.98
N GLU A 64 -18.15 10.47 2.51
CA GLU A 64 -17.48 10.58 3.81
C GLU A 64 -16.06 9.96 3.84
N ASP A 65 -15.17 10.58 4.62
CA ASP A 65 -13.77 10.19 4.82
C ASP A 65 -13.58 8.79 5.43
N GLU A 66 -12.53 8.08 4.99
CA GLU A 66 -12.13 6.76 5.52
C GLU A 66 -11.97 6.74 7.04
N ARG A 67 -11.46 7.83 7.61
CA ARG A 67 -11.30 7.99 9.07
C ARG A 67 -12.64 7.95 9.81
N LYS A 68 -13.69 8.60 9.28
CA LYS A 68 -15.02 8.63 9.90
C LYS A 68 -15.68 7.25 9.84
N ARG A 69 -15.50 6.52 8.74
CA ARG A 69 -16.06 5.17 8.56
C ARG A 69 -15.39 4.12 9.44
N ALA A 70 -14.06 4.16 9.53
CA ALA A 70 -13.31 3.26 10.39
C ALA A 70 -13.63 3.47 11.88
N ALA A 71 -13.86 4.72 12.29
CA ALA A 71 -14.36 5.04 13.63
C ALA A 71 -15.79 4.50 13.87
N GLY A 72 -16.70 4.66 12.89
CA GLY A 72 -18.07 4.17 12.99
C GLY A 72 -18.22 2.65 13.02
N ARG A 73 -17.24 1.89 12.49
CA ARG A 73 -17.21 0.42 12.53
C ARG A 73 -16.42 -0.18 13.68
N GLN A 74 -15.77 0.66 14.50
CA GLN A 74 -14.82 0.24 15.54
C GLN A 74 -13.66 -0.64 15.01
N ASP A 75 -13.37 -0.60 13.70
CA ASP A 75 -12.30 -1.37 13.06
C ASP A 75 -10.89 -0.87 13.46
N ARG A 76 -10.81 0.19 14.25
CA ARG A 76 -9.58 0.77 14.78
C ARG A 76 -9.60 0.77 16.30
N ASN A 77 -8.55 0.21 16.91
CA ASN A 77 -8.30 0.32 18.34
C ASN A 77 -7.65 1.66 18.68
N ASP A 78 -8.33 2.77 18.35
CA ASP A 78 -7.83 4.13 18.56
C ASP A 78 -7.96 4.58 20.04
N TYR A 79 -8.56 3.75 20.90
CA TYR A 79 -8.84 4.03 22.31
C TYR A 79 -7.99 3.21 23.28
N TRP A 80 -7.02 2.43 22.81
CA TRP A 80 -6.09 1.76 23.72
C TRP A 80 -5.13 2.78 24.33
N LYS A 81 -5.44 3.21 25.55
CA LYS A 81 -4.49 3.89 26.43
C LYS A 81 -3.67 2.82 27.13
N SER A 82 -2.35 2.86 27.00
CA SER A 82 -1.47 2.12 27.91
C SER A 82 -1.71 2.63 29.33
N GLU A 83 -1.57 1.75 30.33
CA GLU A 83 -1.82 2.04 31.75
C GLU A 83 -0.99 3.23 32.28
N ASP A 84 0.03 3.68 31.55
CA ASP A 84 0.91 4.81 31.86
C ASP A 84 0.27 6.21 31.68
N GLU A 85 -0.92 6.33 31.07
CA GLU A 85 -1.59 7.62 30.80
C GLU A 85 -2.63 8.04 31.88
N GLN A 86 -2.67 7.36 33.03
CA GLN A 86 -3.56 7.70 34.16
C GLN A 86 -2.85 8.45 35.31
N VAL A 87 -1.92 9.37 34.98
CA VAL A 87 -1.31 10.29 35.96
C VAL A 87 -1.50 11.73 35.54
#